data_AF-A0A658NIU3-F1
#
_entry.id   AF-A0A658NIU3-F1
#
_cell.length_a   1.000
_cell.length_b   1.000
_cell.length_c   1.000
_cell.angle_alpha   90.00
_cell.angle_beta   90.00
_cell.angle_gamma   90.00
#
_symmetry.space_group_name_H-M   'P 1'
#
loop_
_entity.id
_entity.type
_entity.pdbx_description
1 polymer ?
#
loop_
_entity_poly.entity_id
_entity_poly.type
_entity_poly.pdbx_seq_one_letter_code
_entity_poly.pdbx_strand_id
1 'polypeptide(L)'
;FRADQLDGRSVTVKIDLSVDAKLAAVTVVTTSGHPIAPEPAASNGYTVERTFYKPDGSKADMTKLRQTDRLVVVLRVSEPKAES
;
A
#
# COMPACT_ATOMS: atom_id res chain seq x y z
N PHE A 1 -16.60 -4.32 5.99
CA PHE A 1 -15.72 -4.46 7.17
C PHE A 1 -15.56 -3.08 7.81
N ARG A 2 -15.69 -2.95 9.13
CA ARG A 2 -15.56 -1.66 9.83
C ARG A 2 -14.30 -1.66 10.71
N ALA A 3 -13.36 -0.75 10.43
CA ALA A 3 -12.05 -0.71 11.08
C ALA A 3 -12.13 -0.31 12.57
N ASP A 4 -13.15 0.47 12.94
CA ASP A 4 -13.47 0.88 14.32
C ASP A 4 -13.69 -0.31 15.27
N GLN A 5 -14.08 -1.47 14.76
CA GLN A 5 -14.33 -2.66 15.58
C GLN A 5 -13.05 -3.32 16.11
N LEU A 6 -11.88 -2.98 15.56
CA LEU A 6 -10.58 -3.47 16.05
C LEU A 6 -9.84 -2.42 16.89
N ASP A 7 -10.33 -1.17 16.89
CA ASP A 7 -9.62 -0.06 17.50
C ASP A 7 -9.59 -0.19 19.03
N GLY A 8 -8.38 -0.30 19.58
CA GLY A 8 -8.14 -0.49 21.02
C GLY A 8 -8.60 -1.84 21.61
N ARG A 9 -9.00 -2.83 20.80
CA ARG A 9 -9.46 -4.14 21.31
C ARG A 9 -8.34 -5.17 21.37
N SER A 10 -8.25 -5.86 22.50
CA SER A 10 -7.29 -6.95 22.71
C SER A 10 -7.76 -8.24 22.04
N VAL A 11 -6.83 -8.97 21.41
CA VAL A 11 -7.05 -10.35 20.93
C VAL A 11 -6.14 -11.28 21.73
N THR A 12 -6.72 -12.29 22.40
CA THR A 12 -5.96 -13.28 23.16
C THR A 12 -5.86 -14.57 22.37
N VAL A 13 -4.62 -15.02 22.11
CA VAL A 13 -4.35 -16.35 21.57
C VAL A 13 -3.93 -17.25 22.74
N LYS A 14 -4.66 -18.33 22.97
CA LYS A 14 -4.34 -19.32 24.00
C LYS A 14 -3.84 -20.60 23.32
N ILE A 15 -2.70 -21.11 23.77
CA ILE A 15 -2.15 -22.39 23.34
C ILE A 15 -2.23 -23.32 24.53
N ASP A 16 -3.22 -24.22 24.54
CA ASP A 16 -3.39 -25.22 25.59
C ASP A 16 -2.54 -26.45 25.26
N LEU A 17 -1.42 -26.61 25.96
CA LEU A 17 -0.52 -27.76 25.83
C LEU A 17 -0.77 -28.73 26.99
N SER A 18 -0.89 -30.03 26.71
CA SER A 18 -0.82 -31.05 27.74
C SER A 18 0.62 -31.21 28.22
N VAL A 19 0.80 -31.37 29.53
CA VAL A 19 2.09 -31.69 30.17
C VAL A 19 2.76 -32.83 29.41
N ASP A 20 3.99 -32.58 28.92
CA ASP A 20 4.87 -33.42 28.08
C ASP A 20 5.01 -33.03 26.59
N ALA A 21 4.28 -32.02 26.10
CA ALA A 21 4.46 -31.51 24.72
C ALA A 21 5.44 -30.32 24.65
N LYS A 22 6.72 -30.58 24.31
CA LYS A 22 7.66 -29.52 23.89
C LYS A 22 7.56 -29.31 22.38
N LEU A 23 6.54 -28.59 21.94
CA LEU A 23 6.29 -28.28 20.54
C LEU A 23 6.54 -26.80 20.26
N ALA A 24 7.31 -26.50 19.22
CA ALA A 24 7.38 -25.14 18.68
C ALA A 24 6.05 -24.84 17.96
N ALA A 25 5.33 -23.81 18.42
CA ALA A 25 4.09 -23.37 17.80
C ALA A 25 4.34 -22.05 17.04
N VAL A 26 3.88 -21.99 15.80
CA VAL A 26 3.86 -20.75 15.00
C VAL A 26 2.40 -20.30 14.90
N THR A 27 2.13 -19.05 15.26
CA THR A 27 0.82 -18.42 15.11
C THR A 27 0.93 -17.24 14.15
N VAL A 28 0.01 -17.16 13.19
CA VAL A 28 -0.08 -16.04 12.24
C VAL A 28 -1.41 -15.34 12.46
N VAL A 29 -1.37 -14.01 12.60
CA VAL A 29 -2.57 -13.17 12.70
C VAL A 29 -2.63 -12.30 11.44
N THR A 30 -3.75 -12.35 10.73
CA THR A 30 -3.97 -11.56 9.51
C THR A 30 -5.21 -10.70 9.69
N THR A 31 -5.09 -9.42 9.35
CA THR A 31 -6.20 -8.46 9.36
C THR A 31 -6.46 -8.00 7.92
N SER A 32 -7.73 -7.86 7.54
CA SER A 32 -8.14 -7.31 6.25
C SER A 32 -9.14 -6.18 6.44
N GLY A 33 -9.10 -5.19 5.54
CA GLY A 33 -9.98 -4.02 5.61
C GLY A 33 -9.79 -3.10 4.41
N HIS A 34 -10.73 -2.18 4.22
CA HIS A 34 -10.58 -1.08 3.27
C HIS A 34 -10.00 0.13 3.99
N PRO A 35 -8.96 0.79 3.44
CA PRO A 35 -8.44 2.02 4.01
C PRO A 35 -9.55 3.08 4.10
N ILE A 36 -9.73 3.67 5.28
CA ILE A 36 -10.71 4.75 5.52
C ILE A 36 -10.19 6.12 5.05
N ALA A 37 -8.88 6.23 4.83
CA ALA A 37 -8.22 7.35 4.19
C ALA A 37 -7.23 6.80 3.16
N PRO A 38 -6.90 7.56 2.11
CA PRO A 38 -5.81 7.22 1.22
C PRO A 38 -4.54 6.96 2.04
N GLU A 39 -3.81 5.90 1.69
CA GLU A 39 -2.52 5.64 2.30
C GLU A 39 -1.58 6.83 2.03
N PRO A 40 -0.75 7.23 3.03
CA PRO A 40 0.31 8.18 2.78
C PRO A 40 1.20 7.71 1.64
N ALA A 41 1.81 8.63 0.90
CA ALA A 41 2.80 8.26 -0.11
C ALA A 41 3.95 7.49 0.57
N ALA A 42 4.00 6.19 0.34
CA ALA A 42 5.04 5.30 0.85
C ALA A 42 6.02 4.95 -0.28
N SER A 43 7.31 5.05 0.02
CA SER A 43 8.40 4.52 -0.82
C SER A 43 9.05 3.38 -0.04
N ASN A 44 8.64 2.15 -0.33
CA ASN A 44 9.27 0.94 0.23
C ASN A 44 10.21 0.35 -0.82
N GLY A 45 11.44 0.88 -0.87
CA GLY A 45 12.47 0.44 -1.82
C GLY A 45 12.31 0.95 -3.25
N TYR A 46 11.15 1.52 -3.61
CA TYR A 46 10.89 2.14 -4.90
C TYR A 46 10.04 3.39 -4.75
N THR A 47 10.42 4.45 -5.45
CA THR A 47 9.63 5.67 -5.64
C THR A 47 9.03 5.65 -7.04
N VAL A 48 7.72 5.84 -7.15
CA VAL A 48 7.00 5.92 -8.43
C VAL A 48 6.44 7.32 -8.62
N GLU A 49 6.86 8.00 -9.67
CA GLU A 49 6.33 9.30 -10.08
C GLU A 49 5.52 9.15 -11.36
N ARG A 50 4.37 9.83 -11.42
CA ARG A 50 3.51 9.85 -12.62
C ARG A 50 3.42 11.27 -13.16
N THR A 51 3.74 11.43 -14.44
CA THR A 51 3.59 12.70 -15.15
C THR A 51 2.69 12.53 -16.38
N PHE A 52 1.92 13.56 -16.70
CA PHE A 52 0.99 13.57 -17.82
C PHE A 52 1.46 14.53 -18.91
N TYR A 53 1.39 14.06 -20.14
CA TYR A 53 1.72 14.82 -21.32
C TYR A 53 0.59 14.69 -22.35
N LYS A 54 0.55 15.64 -23.27
CA LYS A 54 -0.23 15.52 -24.51
C LYS A 54 0.55 14.68 -25.53
N PRO A 55 -0.09 14.22 -26.62
CA PRO A 55 0.60 13.45 -27.66
C PRO A 55 1.71 14.23 -28.37
N ASP A 56 1.67 15.57 -28.32
CA ASP A 56 2.71 16.46 -28.83
C ASP A 56 3.92 16.63 -27.89
N GLY A 57 3.90 15.97 -26.72
CA GLY A 57 4.98 16.02 -25.72
C GLY A 57 4.91 17.20 -24.74
N SER A 58 3.97 18.12 -24.89
CA SER A 58 3.76 19.20 -23.91
C SER A 58 3.14 18.67 -22.61
N LYS A 59 3.49 19.27 -21.47
CA LYS A 59 2.96 18.85 -20.16
C LYS A 59 1.45 19.12 -20.10
N ALA A 60 0.68 18.13 -19.69
CA ALA A 60 -0.77 18.25 -19.60
C ALA A 60 -1.18 18.92 -18.28
N ASP A 61 -2.13 19.85 -18.35
CA ASP A 61 -2.81 20.43 -17.20
C ASP A 61 -4.08 19.63 -16.90
N MET A 62 -4.04 18.86 -15.81
CA MET A 62 -5.13 17.98 -15.39
C MET A 62 -6.43 18.72 -15.07
N THR A 63 -6.38 20.04 -14.84
CA THR A 63 -7.56 20.86 -14.52
C THR A 63 -8.31 21.37 -15.76
N LYS A 64 -7.74 21.21 -16.96
CA LYS A 64 -8.26 21.77 -18.22
C LYS A 64 -8.54 20.72 -19.30
N LEU A 65 -8.63 19.45 -18.91
CA LEU A 65 -8.89 18.35 -19.84
C LEU A 65 -10.33 18.39 -20.36
N ARG A 66 -10.49 18.09 -21.64
CA ARG A 66 -11.80 17.94 -22.30
C ARG A 66 -12.01 16.48 -22.68
N GLN A 67 -13.26 16.13 -22.95
CA GLN A 67 -13.58 14.82 -23.51
C GLN A 67 -12.78 14.60 -24.81
N THR A 68 -12.29 13.38 -25.01
CA THR A 68 -11.48 12.96 -26.17
C THR A 68 -10.04 13.49 -26.18
N ASP A 69 -9.64 14.35 -25.22
CA ASP A 69 -8.23 14.69 -25.10
C ASP A 69 -7.41 13.42 -24.79
N ARG A 70 -6.44 13.13 -25.64
CA ARG A 70 -5.54 12.00 -25.47
C ARG A 70 -4.41 12.40 -24.54
N LEU A 71 -4.02 11.49 -23.65
CA LEU A 71 -2.91 11.68 -22.74
C LEU A 71 -1.86 10.60 -22.93
N VAL A 72 -0.61 11.01 -22.77
CA VAL A 72 0.54 10.12 -22.59
C VAL A 72 0.88 10.15 -21.11
N VAL A 73 0.80 9.00 -20.46
CA VAL A 73 1.13 8.83 -19.04
C VAL A 73 2.53 8.25 -18.94
N VAL A 74 3.43 8.98 -18.29
CA VAL A 74 4.81 8.53 -18.07
C VAL A 74 4.97 8.17 -16.60
N LEU A 75 5.34 6.92 -16.35
CA LEU A 75 5.71 6.43 -15.02
C LEU A 75 7.24 6.40 -14.94
N ARG A 76 7.78 7.10 -13.95
CA ARG A 76 9.19 7.02 -13.58
C ARG A 76 9.28 6.21 -12.29
N VAL A 77 10.05 5.14 -12.32
CA VAL A 77 10.34 4.32 -11.15
C VAL A 77 11.81 4.50 -10.79
N SER A 78 12.10 4.81 -9.53
CA SER A 78 13.47 4.91 -9.00
C SER A 78 13.62 4.09 -7.72
N GLU A 79 14.80 3.52 -7.51
CA GLU A 79 15.19 2.91 -6.24
C GLU A 79 16.03 3.91 -5.44
N PRO A 80 15.92 3.98 -4.10
CA PRO A 80 16.95 4.61 -3.29
C PRO A 80 18.25 3.82 -3.52
N LYS A 81 19.33 4.53 -3.82
CA LYS A 81 20.66 3.93 -4.01
C LYS A 81 20.96 2.99 -2.84
N ALA A 82 21.29 1.73 -3.14
CA ALA A 82 21.78 0.80 -2.14
C ALA A 82 23.08 1.38 -1.55
N GLU A 83 23.05 1.81 -0.30
CA GLU A 83 24.28 1.96 0.49
C GLU A 83 24.76 0.54 0.81
N SER A 84 25.99 0.27 0.39
CA SER A 84 26.67 -1.04 0.49
C SER A 84 27.10 -1.36 1.92
#